data_AF-A0A1A6HPQ3-F1
#
_entry.id   AF-A0A1A6HPQ3-F1
#
_cell.length_a   1.000
_cell.length_b   1.000
_cell.length_c   1.000
_cell.angle_alpha   90.00
_cell.angle_beta   90.00
_cell.angle_gamma   90.00
#
_symmetry.space_group_name_H-M   'P 1'
#
loop_
_entity.id
_entity.type
_entity.pdbx_description
1 polymer ?
#
loop_
_entity_poly.entity_id
_entity_poly.type
_entity_poly.pdbx_seq_one_letter_code
_entity_poly.pdbx_strand_id
1 'polypeptide(L)' 'KLCSEHPEIGTKGSFKQTYLVCLCTSSPNEKLIEEISEVDCKDALEMICNLESEGDEKSALVLCTAFLSRQLQQGDMYCA' A
#
# COMPACT_ATOMS: atom_id res chain seq x y z
N LYS A 1 5.73 -11.20 0.50
CA LYS A 1 6.69 -10.90 1.58
C LYS A 1 8.13 -11.23 1.20
N LEU A 2 8.55 -12.49 1.05
CA LEU A 2 9.97 -12.80 0.72
C LEU A 2 10.53 -12.08 -0.53
N CYS A 3 9.75 -11.95 -1.61
CA CYS A 3 10.18 -11.22 -2.80
C CYS A 3 10.24 -9.69 -2.60
N SER A 4 9.43 -9.12 -1.71
CA SER A 4 9.44 -7.68 -1.40
C SER A 4 10.58 -7.29 -0.47
N GLU A 5 11.16 -8.25 0.27
CA GLU A 5 12.32 -8.06 1.15
C GLU A 5 13.65 -8.31 0.44
N HIS A 6 13.63 -8.82 -0.80
CA HIS A 6 14.85 -9.11 -1.55
C HIS A 6 15.51 -7.81 -2.05
N PRO A 7 16.81 -7.56 -1.82
CA PRO A 7 17.47 -6.29 -2.15
C PRO A 7 17.32 -5.86 -3.62
N GLU A 8 17.31 -6.82 -4.54
CA GLU A 8 17.25 -6.55 -6.00
C GLU A 8 15.81 -6.48 -6.56
N ILE A 9 14.84 -7.05 -5.84
CA ILE A 9 13.46 -7.22 -6.35
C ILE A 9 12.48 -6.32 -5.57
N GLY A 10 12.70 -6.15 -4.27
CA GLY A 10 11.90 -5.33 -3.36
C GLY A 10 11.98 -3.82 -3.63
N THR A 11 13.02 -3.36 -4.33
CA THR A 11 13.14 -1.97 -4.80
C THR A 11 12.23 -1.65 -5.98
N LYS A 12 11.64 -2.67 -6.64
CA LYS A 12 10.64 -2.46 -7.68
C LYS A 12 9.27 -2.29 -7.03
N GLY A 13 8.75 -1.06 -7.07
CA GLY A 13 7.43 -0.71 -6.52
C GLY A 13 6.28 -1.62 -6.97
N SER A 14 6.37 -2.18 -8.18
CA SER A 14 5.38 -3.13 -8.74
C SER A 14 5.18 -4.39 -7.89
N PHE A 15 6.24 -4.92 -7.28
CA PHE A 15 6.12 -6.10 -6.40
C PHE A 15 5.47 -5.75 -5.07
N LYS A 16 5.82 -4.59 -4.50
CA LYS A 16 5.22 -4.11 -3.26
C LYS A 16 3.73 -3.83 -3.45
N GLN A 17 3.35 -3.19 -4.56
CA GLN A 17 1.94 -2.98 -4.94
C GLN A 17 1.19 -4.30 -5.09
N THR A 18 1.74 -5.27 -5.84
CA THR A 18 1.12 -6.59 -6.03
C THR A 18 0.90 -7.32 -4.69
N TYR A 19 1.87 -7.22 -3.78
CA TYR A 19 1.76 -7.80 -2.46
C TYR A 19 0.65 -7.14 -1.62
N LEU A 20 0.57 -5.81 -1.63
CA LEU A 20 -0.46 -5.06 -0.92
C LEU A 20 -1.86 -5.35 -1.48
N VAL A 21 -2.02 -5.43 -2.80
CA VAL A 21 -3.28 -5.85 -3.44
C VAL A 21 -3.71 -7.24 -2.98
N CYS A 22 -2.76 -8.19 -2.90
CA CYS A 22 -3.05 -9.53 -2.37
C CYS A 22 -3.59 -9.44 -0.92
N LEU A 23 -3.00 -8.60 -0.08
CA LEU A 23 -3.52 -8.36 1.28
C LEU A 23 -4.92 -7.76 1.26
N CYS A 24 -5.20 -6.78 0.40
CA CYS A 24 -6.54 -6.18 0.25
C CYS A 24 -7.62 -7.22 -0.08
N THR A 25 -7.30 -8.23 -0.90
CA THR A 25 -8.24 -9.29 -1.28
C THR A 25 -8.42 -10.37 -0.21
N SER A 26 -7.38 -10.66 0.57
CA SER A 26 -7.39 -11.73 1.58
C SER A 26 -8.13 -11.34 2.87
N SER A 27 -8.01 -10.08 3.28
CA SER A 27 -8.88 -9.32 4.20
C SER A 27 -8.13 -8.05 4.64
N PRO A 28 -8.77 -6.86 4.68
CA PRO A 28 -8.17 -5.63 5.16
C PRO A 28 -7.98 -5.67 6.68
N ASN A 29 -6.83 -6.17 7.12
CA ASN A 29 -6.51 -6.45 8.52
C ASN A 29 -5.39 -5.53 9.01
N GLU A 30 -5.10 -5.59 10.32
CA GLU A 30 -3.94 -4.94 10.97
C GLU A 30 -2.64 -5.12 10.16
N LYS A 31 -2.43 -6.30 9.58
CA LYS A 31 -1.28 -6.58 8.71
C LYS A 31 -1.17 -5.68 7.48
N LEU A 32 -2.28 -5.27 6.86
CA LEU A 32 -2.24 -4.33 5.74
C LEU A 32 -1.77 -2.94 6.21
N ILE A 33 -2.22 -2.51 7.39
CA ILE A 33 -1.83 -1.25 8.02
C ILE A 33 -0.35 -1.27 8.41
N GLU A 34 0.15 -2.40 8.94
CA GLU A 34 1.57 -2.59 9.22
C GLU A 34 2.41 -2.49 7.94
N GLU A 35 2.08 -3.24 6.90
CA GLU A 35 2.89 -3.30 5.67
C GLU A 35 2.86 -1.97 4.89
N ILE A 36 1.72 -1.24 4.91
CA ILE A 36 1.65 0.11 4.31
C ILE A 36 2.35 1.17 5.16
N SER A 37 2.63 0.91 6.44
CA SER A 37 3.42 1.82 7.27
C SER A 37 4.89 1.88 6.86
N GLU A 38 5.38 0.82 6.22
CA GLU A 38 6.73 0.74 5.67
C GLU A 38 6.83 1.33 4.24
N VAL A 39 5.75 1.89 3.69
CA VAL A 39 5.71 2.50 2.35
C VAL A 39 5.81 4.02 2.49
N ASP A 40 6.66 4.65 1.68
CA ASP A 40 6.70 6.11 1.59
C ASP A 40 5.34 6.66 1.14
N CYS A 41 4.92 7.81 1.66
CA CYS A 41 3.61 8.36 1.33
C CYS A 41 3.41 8.62 -0.17
N LYS A 42 4.46 9.06 -0.88
CA LYS A 42 4.38 9.28 -2.32
C LYS A 42 4.16 7.98 -3.07
N ASP A 43 4.91 6.94 -2.70
CA ASP A 43 4.77 5.61 -3.30
C ASP A 43 3.40 5.00 -3.01
N ALA A 44 2.88 5.19 -1.80
CA ALA A 44 1.53 4.73 -1.44
C ALA A 44 0.45 5.41 -2.28
N LEU A 45 0.55 6.73 -2.50
CA LEU A 45 -0.35 7.47 -3.36
C LEU A 45 -0.24 7.02 -4.83
N GLU A 46 0.97 6.82 -5.33
CA GLU A 46 1.20 6.29 -6.69
C GLU A 46 0.54 4.92 -6.86
N MET A 47 0.70 4.00 -5.90
CA MET A 47 0.05 2.69 -5.93
C MET A 47 -1.49 2.79 -5.92
N ILE A 48 -2.06 3.69 -5.12
CA ILE A 48 -3.52 3.92 -5.08
C ILE A 48 -4.01 4.44 -6.44
N CYS A 49 -3.35 5.45 -7.00
CA CYS A 49 -3.69 6.01 -8.31
C CYS A 49 -3.54 4.99 -9.44
N ASN A 50 -2.51 4.13 -9.38
CA ASN A 50 -2.34 3.05 -10.36
C ASN A 50 -3.54 2.11 -10.33
N LEU A 51 -3.97 1.64 -9.15
CA LEU A 51 -5.12 0.75 -9.01
C LEU A 51 -6.42 1.39 -9.50
N GLU A 52 -6.64 2.67 -9.20
CA GLU A 52 -7.77 3.44 -9.71
C GLU A 52 -7.75 3.52 -11.25
N SER A 53 -6.58 3.81 -11.84
CA SER A 53 -6.42 3.90 -13.30
C SER A 53 -6.59 2.55 -14.02
N GLU A 54 -6.24 1.45 -13.34
CA GLU A 54 -6.42 0.07 -13.81
C GLU A 54 -7.88 -0.41 -13.65
N GLY A 55 -8.74 0.34 -12.97
CA GLY A 55 -10.13 0.00 -12.69
C GLY A 55 -10.32 -0.98 -11.52
N ASP A 56 -9.28 -1.26 -10.74
CA ASP A 56 -9.39 -2.04 -9.49
C ASP A 56 -9.81 -1.13 -8.32
N GLU A 57 -11.00 -0.56 -8.44
CA GLU A 57 -11.58 0.38 -7.48
C GLU A 57 -11.67 -0.21 -6.06
N LYS A 58 -11.91 -1.53 -5.96
CA LYS A 58 -12.03 -2.21 -4.67
C LYS A 58 -10.69 -2.23 -3.94
N SER A 59 -9.61 -2.63 -4.60
CA SER A 59 -8.28 -2.64 -3.99
C SER A 59 -7.80 -1.20 -3.72
N ALA A 60 -8.08 -0.25 -4.62
CA ALA A 60 -7.77 1.16 -4.42
C ALA A 60 -8.44 1.72 -3.15
N LEU A 61 -9.73 1.46 -2.96
CA LEU A 61 -10.48 1.92 -1.79
C LEU A 61 -9.94 1.31 -0.49
N VAL A 62 -9.66 0.01 -0.50
CA VAL A 62 -9.12 -0.68 0.67
C VAL A 62 -7.73 -0.14 1.04
N LEU A 63 -6.87 0.03 0.04
CA LEU A 63 -5.51 0.54 0.23
C LEU A 63 -5.53 1.99 0.72
N CYS A 64 -6.41 2.83 0.15
CA CYS A 64 -6.64 4.20 0.60
C CYS A 64 -7.13 4.25 2.06
N THR A 65 -8.05 3.36 2.44
CA THR A 65 -8.55 3.28 3.82
C THR A 65 -7.44 2.89 4.80
N ALA A 66 -6.61 1.91 4.44
CA ALA A 66 -5.47 1.51 5.26
C ALA A 66 -4.43 2.64 5.39
N PHE A 67 -4.12 3.32 4.28
CA PHE A 67 -3.22 4.46 4.25
C PHE A 67 -3.71 5.60 5.15
N LEU A 68 -4.97 6.03 5.01
CA LEU A 68 -5.56 7.08 5.84
C LEU A 68 -5.61 6.67 7.32
N SER A 69 -5.92 5.41 7.62
CA SER A 69 -5.92 4.88 8.99
C SER A 69 -4.54 5.00 9.63
N ARG A 70 -3.48 4.64 8.89
CA ARG A 70 -2.09 4.84 9.32
C ARG A 70 -1.80 6.31 9.62
N GLN A 71 -2.15 7.21 8.71
CA GLN A 71 -1.88 8.66 8.85
C GLN A 71 -2.56 9.23 10.11
N LEU A 72 -3.80 8.82 10.37
CA LEU A 72 -4.54 9.22 11.59
C LEU A 72 -3.93 8.64 12.88
N GLN A 73 -3.43 7.41 12.84
CA GLN A 73 -2.83 6.75 14.01
C GLN A 73 -1.42 7.27 14.34
N GLN A 74 -0.62 7.57 13.31
CA GLN A 74 0.80 7.92 13.47
C GLN A 74 1.04 9.43 13.49
N GLY A 75 0.06 10.25 13.10
CA GLY A 75 0.22 11.71 13.00
C GLY A 75 1.17 12.17 11.90
N ASP A 76 1.65 11.22 11.09
CA ASP A 76 2.42 11.44 9.89
C ASP A 76 1.43 11.89 8.81
N MET A 77 1.27 13.21 8.64
CA MET A 77 0.45 13.77 7.57
C MET A 77 1.33 13.97 6.35
N TYR A 78 0.98 13.34 5.23
CA TYR A 78 1.61 13.61 3.94
C TYR A 78 1.61 15.12 3.67
N CYS A 79 2.79 15.73 3.77
CA CYS A 79 3.02 17.12 3.39
C CYS A 79 3.52 17.11 1.95
N ALA A 80 2.63 17.48 1.03
CA ALA A 80 2.93 17.64 -0.38
C ALA A 80 3.97 18.74 -0.66
#